data_AF-A0AAV5JY57-F1
#
_entry.id   AF-A0AAV5JY57-F1
#
_cell.length_a   1.000
_cell.length_b   1.000
_cell.length_c   1.000
_cell.angle_alpha   90.00
_cell.angle_beta   90.00
_cell.angle_gamma   90.00
#
_symmetry.space_group_name_H-M   'P 1'
#
loop_
_entity.id
_entity.type
_entity.pdbx_description
1 polymer ?
#
loop_
_entity_poly.entity_id
_entity_poly.type
_entity_poly.pdbx_seq_one_letter_code
_entity_poly.pdbx_strand_id
1 'polypeptide(L)'
;MQGGPFGIGYRLKYQARCISDVKADTDHTGFIPGTLSLKEENEVHLIRLSSDRMELICERLFSHPNEIWDLVSCPFDQRMFSTVFFTGNCCFPLFYVYFVIQSPMSIWTLSLNVVLLDFH
;
A
#
# COMPACT_ATOMS: atom_id res chain seq x y z
N MET A 1 5.55 7.23 29.37
CA MET A 1 6.22 6.27 28.46
C MET A 1 6.96 7.08 27.41
N GLN A 2 8.21 7.46 27.70
CA GLN A 2 9.08 8.24 26.83
C GLN A 2 9.99 7.27 26.07
N GLY A 3 9.79 7.12 24.76
CA GLY A 3 10.76 6.48 23.88
C GLY A 3 11.88 7.48 23.58
N GLY A 4 13.14 7.02 23.67
CA GLY A 4 14.32 7.86 23.47
C GLY A 4 14.45 8.44 22.04
N PRO A 5 15.38 9.38 21.82
CA PRO A 5 15.43 10.23 20.62
C PRO A 5 15.98 9.55 19.35
N PHE A 6 16.10 8.22 19.33
CA PHE A 6 16.72 7.46 18.23
C PHE A 6 15.73 6.52 17.50
N GLY A 7 14.45 6.90 17.45
CA GLY A 7 13.45 6.19 16.67
C GLY A 7 13.34 6.77 15.26
N ILE A 8 13.66 5.97 14.24
CA ILE A 8 13.36 6.32 12.85
C ILE A 8 11.84 6.19 12.67
N GLY A 9 11.18 7.27 12.27
CA GLY A 9 9.73 7.29 12.14
C GLY A 9 9.28 8.05 10.90
N TYR A 10 8.39 7.45 10.13
CA TYR A 10 7.68 8.12 9.05
C TYR A 10 6.25 8.37 9.48
N ARG A 11 5.76 9.60 9.29
CA ARG A 11 4.38 9.98 9.64
C ARG A 11 3.56 10.11 8.36
N LEU A 12 2.45 9.37 8.32
CA LEU A 12 1.44 9.50 7.27
C LEU A 12 0.52 10.69 7.55
N LYS A 13 0.04 11.32 6.48
CA LYS A 13 -0.94 12.42 6.56
C LYS A 13 -2.28 11.93 7.12
N TYR A 14 -2.70 10.74 6.70
CA TYR A 14 -3.93 10.08 7.12
C TYR A 14 -3.61 8.81 7.93
N GLN A 15 -4.61 8.31 8.66
CA GLN A 15 -4.46 7.08 9.43
C GLN A 15 -4.23 5.89 8.49
N ALA A 16 -3.16 5.12 8.73
CA ALA A 16 -2.99 3.83 8.08
C ALA A 16 -3.95 2.80 8.67
N ARG A 17 -4.55 1.97 7.80
CA ARG A 17 -5.31 0.79 8.23
C ARG A 17 -4.49 -0.48 8.09
N CYS A 18 -3.77 -0.60 6.99
CA CYS A 18 -2.98 -1.77 6.63
C CYS A 18 -1.54 -1.36 6.30
N ILE A 19 -0.63 -2.30 6.49
CA ILE A 19 0.78 -2.18 6.14
C ILE A 19 1.28 -3.54 5.67
N SER A 20 1.96 -3.56 4.53
CA SER A 20 2.65 -4.76 4.02
C SER A 20 4.14 -4.47 3.92
N ASP A 21 4.98 -5.47 4.15
CA ASP A 21 6.39 -5.40 3.79
C ASP A 21 6.58 -5.63 2.29
N VAL A 22 7.68 -5.11 1.74
CA VAL A 22 8.08 -5.31 0.34
C VAL A 22 9.00 -6.52 0.26
N LYS A 23 8.45 -7.67 -0.11
CA LYS A 23 9.17 -8.96 -0.12
C LYS A 23 10.19 -9.10 -1.26
N ALA A 24 9.93 -8.43 -2.39
CA ALA A 24 10.73 -8.57 -3.60
C ALA A 24 12.06 -7.80 -3.57
N ASP A 25 12.22 -6.82 -2.67
CA ASP A 25 13.47 -6.10 -2.49
C ASP A 25 14.28 -6.77 -1.38
N THR A 26 15.33 -7.50 -1.74
CA THR A 26 16.24 -8.15 -0.78
C THR A 26 17.34 -7.21 -0.30
N ASP A 27 17.61 -6.15 -1.05
CA ASP A 27 18.72 -5.23 -0.78
C ASP A 27 18.31 -4.12 0.19
N HIS A 28 17.01 -3.80 0.21
CA HIS A 28 16.45 -2.75 1.07
C HIS A 28 15.20 -3.20 1.79
N THR A 29 15.02 -2.72 3.03
CA THR A 29 13.78 -2.93 3.78
C THR A 29 12.75 -1.89 3.36
N GLY A 30 11.72 -2.33 2.62
CA GLY A 30 10.60 -1.51 2.19
C GLY A 30 9.29 -1.87 2.91
N PHE A 31 8.42 -0.87 3.08
CA PHE A 31 7.08 -1.02 3.61
C PHE A 31 6.08 -0.24 2.78
N ILE A 32 4.87 -0.78 2.67
CA ILE A 32 3.75 -0.20 1.95
C ILE A 32 2.59 -0.03 2.93
N PRO A 33 2.46 1.13 3.60
CA PRO A 33 1.23 1.45 4.31
C PRO A 33 0.14 1.99 3.36
N GLY A 34 -1.08 1.53 3.59
CA GLY A 34 -2.30 2.03 2.95
C GLY A 34 -3.11 2.87 3.93
N THR A 35 -3.48 4.08 3.52
CA THR A 35 -4.34 4.94 4.33
C THR A 35 -5.80 4.54 4.23
N LEU A 36 -6.57 4.90 5.25
CA LEU A 36 -8.02 4.80 5.29
C LEU A 36 -8.61 6.16 5.70
N SER A 37 -9.20 6.84 4.73
CA SER A 37 -9.95 8.07 4.85
C SER A 37 -11.32 7.87 4.19
N LEU A 38 -12.36 8.27 4.92
CA LEU A 38 -13.76 8.24 4.45
C LEU A 38 -14.14 9.52 3.69
N LYS A 39 -13.31 10.58 3.81
CA LYS A 39 -13.63 11.93 3.32
C LYS A 39 -12.69 12.40 2.21
N GLU A 40 -11.47 11.92 2.22
CA GLU A 40 -10.40 12.33 1.30
C GLU A 40 -9.98 11.14 0.44
N GLU A 41 -9.36 11.39 -0.71
CA GLU A 41 -8.74 10.33 -1.49
C GLU A 41 -7.69 9.59 -0.64
N ASN A 42 -7.72 8.26 -0.72
CA ASN A 42 -6.78 7.40 -0.03
C ASN A 42 -5.45 7.39 -0.75
N GLU A 43 -4.40 7.04 -0.03
CA GLU A 43 -3.03 7.05 -0.52
C GLU A 43 -2.31 5.78 -0.05
N VAL A 44 -1.50 5.22 -0.95
CA VAL A 44 -0.57 4.14 -0.64
C VAL A 44 0.83 4.72 -0.74
N HIS A 45 1.60 4.62 0.34
CA HIS A 45 2.98 5.12 0.36
C HIS A 45 3.92 3.94 0.20
N LEU A 46 4.85 4.01 -0.76
CA LEU A 46 5.99 3.10 -0.80
C LEU A 46 7.12 3.76 -0.02
N ILE A 47 7.40 3.25 1.16
CA ILE A 47 8.43 3.76 2.06
C ILE A 47 9.61 2.79 2.02
N ARG A 48 10.81 3.32 1.91
CA ARG A 48 12.06 2.54 1.96
C ARG A 48 12.93 3.05 3.09
N LEU A 49 13.51 2.11 3.84
CA LEU A 49 14.52 2.42 4.83
C LEU A 49 15.86 2.65 4.12
N SER A 50 16.41 3.85 4.24
CA SER A 50 17.73 4.17 3.73
C SER A 50 18.80 3.62 4.66
N SER A 51 19.61 2.67 4.18
CA SER A 51 20.66 2.01 4.96
C SER A 51 21.82 2.94 5.35
N ASP A 52 22.00 4.03 4.61
CA ASP A 52 23.06 5.03 4.79
C ASP A 52 22.71 6.09 5.85
N ARG A 53 21.45 6.51 5.89
CA ARG A 53 21.00 7.67 6.68
C ARG A 53 20.12 7.31 7.86
N MET A 54 19.77 6.02 8.03
CA MET A 54 18.82 5.59 9.06
C MET A 54 17.55 6.46 9.02
N GLU A 55 17.03 6.69 7.82
CA GLU A 55 15.83 7.48 7.60
C GLU A 55 14.84 6.71 6.73
N LEU A 56 13.54 6.91 6.99
CA LEU A 56 12.47 6.35 6.17
C LEU A 56 12.09 7.37 5.09
N ILE A 57 12.32 7.00 3.84
CA ILE A 57 12.07 7.84 2.68
C ILE A 57 10.82 7.34 1.98
N CYS A 58 9.88 8.23 1.70
CA CYS A 58 8.77 7.93 0.81
C CYS A 58 9.29 7.93 -0.62
N GLU A 59 9.50 6.75 -1.19
CA GLU A 59 9.97 6.60 -2.56
C GLU A 59 8.86 6.95 -3.55
N ARG A 60 7.62 6.50 -3.27
CA ARG A 60 6.46 6.73 -4.15
C ARG A 60 5.18 6.89 -3.36
N LEU A 61 4.21 7.57 -3.97
CA LEU A 61 2.87 7.78 -3.47
C LEU A 61 1.88 7.40 -4.57
N PHE A 62 0.88 6.59 -4.23
CA PHE A 62 -0.18 6.19 -5.14
C PHE A 62 -1.53 6.65 -4.59
N SER A 63 -2.23 7.49 -5.34
CA SER A 63 -3.59 7.90 -5.00
C SER A 63 -4.57 6.76 -5.30
N HIS A 64 -5.53 6.56 -4.40
CA HIS A 64 -6.50 5.49 -4.43
C HIS A 64 -7.89 6.05 -4.09
N PRO A 65 -8.90 5.90 -4.96
CA PRO A 65 -10.18 6.57 -4.78
C PRO A 65 -11.03 6.00 -3.63
N ASN A 66 -10.87 4.72 -3.31
CA ASN A 66 -11.69 4.02 -2.32
C ASN A 66 -10.90 3.69 -1.04
N GLU A 67 -11.62 3.30 0.00
CA GLU A 67 -11.06 2.83 1.27
C GLU A 67 -10.19 1.58 1.06
N ILE A 68 -8.93 1.62 1.51
CA ILE A 68 -8.05 0.46 1.39
C ILE A 68 -8.27 -0.44 2.62
N TRP A 69 -8.81 -1.63 2.37
CA TRP A 69 -9.12 -2.61 3.40
C TRP A 69 -7.90 -3.46 3.72
N ASP A 70 -7.22 -3.93 2.68
CA ASP A 70 -5.99 -4.70 2.79
C ASP A 70 -5.08 -4.41 1.61
N LEU A 71 -3.79 -4.73 1.74
CA LEU A 71 -2.87 -4.68 0.63
C LEU A 71 -1.76 -5.71 0.82
N VAL A 72 -1.29 -6.26 -0.30
CA VAL A 72 -0.20 -7.24 -0.32
C VAL A 72 0.82 -6.85 -1.38
N SER A 73 2.11 -6.95 -1.03
CA SER A 73 3.19 -6.77 -1.99
C SER A 73 3.39 -8.01 -2.85
N CYS A 74 3.86 -7.83 -4.08
CA CYS A 74 4.32 -8.95 -4.89
C CYS A 74 5.69 -9.44 -4.38
N PRO A 75 5.90 -10.77 -4.23
CA PRO A 75 7.17 -11.32 -3.78
C PRO A 75 8.26 -11.35 -4.86
N PHE A 76 7.89 -11.14 -6.13
CA PHE A 76 8.82 -11.19 -7.26
C PHE A 76 9.21 -9.82 -7.81
N ASP A 77 8.34 -8.82 -7.66
CA ASP A 77 8.58 -7.47 -8.16
C ASP A 77 8.18 -6.43 -7.11
N GLN A 78 9.13 -5.62 -6.66
CA GLN A 78 8.94 -4.58 -5.63
C GLN A 78 8.05 -3.43 -6.09
N ARG A 79 7.81 -3.33 -7.40
CA ARG A 79 6.97 -2.30 -8.02
C ARG A 79 5.52 -2.73 -8.17
N MET A 80 5.20 -3.97 -7.81
CA MET A 80 3.87 -4.53 -7.90
C MET A 80 3.31 -4.76 -6.50
N PHE A 81 2.09 -4.27 -6.29
CA PHE A 81 1.30 -4.58 -5.13
C PHE A 81 -0.17 -4.65 -5.52
N SER A 82 -0.94 -5.33 -4.69
CA SER A 82 -2.38 -5.48 -4.82
C SER A 82 -3.05 -4.80 -3.63
N THR A 83 -4.01 -3.92 -3.87
CA THR A 83 -4.90 -3.41 -2.83
C THR A 83 -6.27 -4.07 -2.93
N VAL A 84 -6.88 -4.30 -1.77
CA VAL A 84 -8.28 -4.71 -1.62
C VAL A 84 -9.07 -3.52 -1.13
N PHE A 85 -10.17 -3.21 -1.81
CA PHE A 85 -11.10 -2.18 -1.35
C PHE A 85 -12.54 -2.56 -1.61
N PHE A 86 -13.41 -1.86 -0.88
CA PHE A 86 -14.85 -1.97 -1.00
C PHE A 86 -15.41 -0.82 -1.84
N THR A 87 -16.09 -1.15 -2.94
CA THR A 87 -17.00 -0.21 -3.60
C THR A 87 -18.39 -0.43 -3.01
N GLY A 88 -19.01 0.57 -2.41
CA GLY A 88 -20.32 0.47 -1.75
C GLY A 88 -21.53 0.12 -2.63
N ASN A 89 -21.33 -0.56 -3.77
CA ASN A 89 -22.39 -1.04 -4.64
C ASN A 89 -22.94 -2.38 -4.10
N CYS A 90 -24.24 -2.38 -3.83
CA CYS A 90 -24.97 -3.30 -2.96
C CYS A 90 -25.10 -4.76 -3.46
N CYS A 91 -25.49 -5.63 -2.51
CA CYS A 91 -25.93 -7.03 -2.57
C CYS A 91 -24.86 -8.11 -2.35
N PHE A 92 -23.62 -7.90 -2.77
CA PHE A 92 -22.49 -8.79 -2.44
C PHE A 92 -21.25 -7.93 -2.18
N PRO A 93 -20.45 -8.17 -1.12
CA PRO A 93 -19.19 -7.45 -0.96
C PRO A 93 -18.26 -7.81 -2.13
N LEU A 94 -18.17 -6.92 -3.10
CA LEU A 94 -17.18 -7.03 -4.18
C LEU A 94 -15.89 -6.42 -3.68
N PHE A 95 -14.94 -7.29 -3.35
CA PHE A 95 -13.56 -6.91 -3.09
C PHE A 95 -12.83 -6.74 -4.41
N TYR A 96 -12.33 -5.54 -4.69
CA TYR A 96 -11.56 -5.27 -5.90
C TYR A 96 -10.07 -5.41 -5.63
N VAL A 97 -9.37 -6.16 -6.48
CA VAL A 97 -7.91 -6.35 -6.44
C VAL A 97 -7.30 -5.38 -7.45
N TYR A 98 -6.66 -4.32 -6.95
CA TYR A 98 -6.02 -3.31 -7.79
C TYR A 98 -4.53 -3.56 -7.90
N PHE A 99 -4.08 -3.97 -9.10
CA PHE A 99 -2.67 -4.11 -9.40
C PHE A 99 -2.12 -2.78 -9.89
N VAL A 100 -1.14 -2.27 -9.16
CA VAL A 100 -0.32 -1.15 -9.62
C VAL A 100 0.95 -1.74 -10.21
N ILE A 101 1.16 -1.56 -11.52
CA ILE A 101 2.37 -1.99 -12.24
C ILE A 101 3.10 -0.75 -12.74
N GLN A 102 4.29 -0.49 -12.20
CA GLN A 102 5.07 0.68 -12.59
C GLN A 102 6.20 0.33 -13.57
N SER A 103 5.99 0.65 -14.86
CA SER A 103 7.05 0.63 -15.88
C SER A 103 7.85 1.94 -15.85
N PRO A 104 9.12 1.95 -16.29
CA PRO A 104 9.94 3.17 -16.33
C PRO A 104 9.40 4.27 -17.27
N MET A 105 8.42 3.96 -18.14
CA MET A 105 7.80 4.94 -19.04
C MET A 105 6.36 5.32 -18.66
N SER A 106 5.65 4.51 -17.86
CA SER A 106 4.25 4.76 -17.46
C SER A 106 3.79 3.87 -16.31
N ILE A 107 2.86 4.39 -15.50
CA ILE A 107 2.11 3.62 -14.50
C ILE A 107 0.94 2.95 -15.23
N TRP A 108 0.92 1.62 -15.27
CA TRP A 108 -0.21 0.85 -15.79
C TRP A 108 -1.02 0.35 -14.60
N THR A 109 -2.29 0.77 -14.53
CA THR A 109 -3.24 0.27 -13.53
C THR A 109 -4.05 -0.85 -14.16
N LEU A 110 -3.92 -2.06 -13.62
CA LEU A 110 -4.79 -3.19 -13.98
C LEU A 110 -5.77 -3.42 -12.84
N SER A 111 -7.01 -2.98 -13.04
CA SER A 111 -8.12 -3.37 -12.17
C SER A 111 -8.61 -4.74 -12.62
N LEU A 112 -8.27 -5.78 -11.86
CA LEU A 112 -8.82 -7.12 -12.07
C LEU A 112 -10.05 -7.24 -11.17
N ASN A 113 -11.20 -7.54 -11.79
CA ASN A 113 -12.44 -7.90 -11.08
C ASN A 113 -12.27 -9.31 -10.51
N VAL A 114 -11.49 -9.48 -9.45
CA VAL A 114 -11.45 -10.75 -8.72
C VAL A 114 -12.61 -10.70 -7.74
N VAL A 115 -13.73 -11.35 -8.09
CA VAL A 115 -14.77 -11.65 -7.09
C VAL A 115 -14.14 -12.60 -6.09
N LEU A 116 -13.73 -12.09 -4.94
CA LEU A 116 -13.41 -12.92 -3.78
C LEU A 116 -14.74 -13.53 -3.33
N LEU A 117 -15.10 -14.67 -3.93
CA LEU A 117 -16.14 -15.54 -3.42
C LEU A 117 -15.64 -15.97 -2.04
N ASP A 118 -16.26 -15.41 -0.99
CA ASP A 118 -16.10 -15.91 0.37
C ASP A 118 -16.33 -17.44 0.33
N PHE A 119 -15.25 -18.21 0.49
CA PHE A 119 -15.37 -19.64 0.77
C PHE A 119 -15.87 -19.74 2.21
N HIS A 120 -17.16 -20.03 2.37
CA HIS A 120 -17.76 -20.39 3.65
C HIS A 120 -17.28 -21.78 4.10
#